data_AF-A0A7S4QC36-F1
#
_entry.id   AF-A0A7S4QC36-F1
#
_cell.length_a   1.000
_cell.length_b   1.000
_cell.length_c   1.000
_cell.angle_alpha   90.00
_cell.angle_beta   90.00
_cell.angle_gamma   90.00
#
_symmetry.space_group_name_H-M   'P 1'
#
loop_
_entity.id
_entity.type
_entity.pdbx_description
1 polymer ?
#
loop_
_entity_poly.entity_id
_entity_poly.type
_entity_poly.pdbx_seq_one_letter_code
_entity_poly.pdbx_strand_id
1 'polypeptide(L)'
;MALQLERSLRALQARLREVKAAVGEARQLVRSAEEGAGRGCGHRAGRLARLARMLASPAVQLRAPGRLGEVPMELSLSEVARLFLDHVPGVQRFVCPGQPRSYSLKAIQSAYAKGFMTLAGTDRHQQLMWLMRLIVHRCSSGGSQSSGHLREVAEAFKGSEEEQAHTVERVGLQLMDAVVDFRGHLVKIVDSQKDLAVKALAAEMCARLDHGGAGDVEHFRQRFILDVGDALGLNQAHVQSARLDEAAQARFPPLTTSELLQAKARFLELFSVESVLDAFVSEVRSGPDGPAAHGSIASAFSQWAAERVLHEYSACQLEAHARAELDGELALALLETLFLGQPGCTASEASRGKEWIRAILGPSERPEEAPA
;
A
#
# COMPACT_ATOMS: atom_id res chain seq x y z
N MET A 1 13.08 2.16 49.27
CA MET A 1 11.84 2.28 48.47
C MET A 1 11.47 3.74 48.15
N ALA A 2 11.26 4.62 49.14
CA ALA A 2 10.88 6.03 48.91
C ALA A 2 11.87 6.81 48.00
N LEU A 3 13.19 6.71 48.25
CA LEU A 3 14.23 7.32 47.41
C LEU A 3 14.22 6.84 45.94
N GLN A 4 13.83 5.59 45.69
CA GLN A 4 13.76 5.02 44.34
C GLN A 4 12.52 5.52 43.59
N LEU A 5 11.39 5.66 44.29
CA LEU A 5 10.17 6.28 43.75
C LEU A 5 10.42 7.76 43.41
N GLU A 6 11.12 8.49 44.28
CA GLU A 6 11.43 9.89 44.05
C GLU A 6 12.35 10.10 42.83
N ARG A 7 13.37 9.24 42.66
CA ARG A 7 14.21 9.24 41.45
C ARG A 7 13.40 8.94 40.19
N SER A 8 12.50 7.95 40.25
CA SER A 8 11.64 7.58 39.12
C SER A 8 10.67 8.70 38.74
N LEU A 9 10.09 9.39 39.73
CA LEU A 9 9.21 10.53 39.52
C LEU A 9 9.94 11.71 38.88
N ARG A 10 11.15 12.04 39.35
CA ARG A 10 11.97 13.10 38.74
C ARG A 10 12.33 12.79 37.29
N ALA A 11 12.67 11.53 36.99
CA ALA A 11 12.96 11.09 35.62
C ALA A 11 11.73 11.20 34.71
N LEU A 12 10.54 10.81 35.19
CA LEU A 12 9.28 10.97 34.45
C LEU A 12 8.93 12.44 34.21
N GLN A 13 9.12 13.30 35.21
CA GLN A 13 8.89 14.74 35.07
C GLN A 13 9.84 15.39 34.06
N ALA A 14 11.10 14.98 34.03
CA ALA A 14 12.07 15.43 33.03
C ALA A 14 11.64 15.03 31.61
N ARG A 15 11.32 13.74 31.40
CA ARG A 15 10.79 13.25 30.11
C ARG A 15 9.52 13.97 29.67
N LEU A 16 8.60 14.26 30.60
CA LEU A 16 7.38 15.01 30.27
C LEU A 16 7.68 16.43 29.80
N ARG A 17 8.71 17.10 30.36
CA ARG A 17 9.13 18.44 29.91
C ARG A 17 9.74 18.39 28.52
N GLU A 18 10.58 17.39 28.23
CA GLU A 18 11.17 17.17 26.91
C GLU A 18 10.09 16.95 25.84
N VAL A 19 9.11 16.09 26.12
CA VAL A 19 7.97 15.86 25.21
C VAL A 19 7.17 17.14 24.99
N LYS A 20 6.90 17.92 26.05
CA LYS A 20 6.19 19.20 25.93
C LYS A 20 6.96 20.23 25.08
N ALA A 21 8.27 20.29 25.22
CA ALA A 21 9.12 21.16 24.41
C ALA A 21 9.10 20.76 22.93
N ALA A 22 9.30 19.46 22.63
CA ALA A 22 9.24 18.93 21.27
C ALA A 22 7.86 19.16 20.61
N VAL A 23 6.76 19.00 21.36
CA VAL A 23 5.40 19.31 20.86
C VAL A 23 5.23 20.81 20.61
N GLY A 24 5.84 21.67 21.42
CA GLY A 24 5.84 23.12 21.22
C GLY A 24 6.55 23.52 19.93
N GLU A 25 7.76 23.02 19.72
CA GLU A 25 8.56 23.25 18.50
C GLU A 25 7.84 22.73 17.25
N ALA A 26 7.29 21.53 17.29
CA ALA A 26 6.53 20.96 16.18
C ALA A 26 5.30 21.82 15.83
N ARG A 27 4.57 22.33 16.83
CA ARG A 27 3.42 23.23 16.60
C ARG A 27 3.85 24.56 15.98
N GLN A 28 5.01 25.07 16.36
CA GLN A 28 5.53 26.32 15.81
C GLN A 28 5.97 26.15 14.35
N LEU A 29 6.62 25.04 14.01
CA LEU A 29 6.97 24.69 12.63
C LEU A 29 5.72 24.55 11.74
N VAL A 30 4.67 23.90 12.26
CA VAL A 30 3.39 23.79 11.53
C VAL A 30 2.76 25.15 11.28
N ARG A 31 2.74 26.05 12.28
CA ARG A 31 2.20 27.41 12.10
C ARG A 31 3.02 28.23 11.12
N SER A 32 4.34 28.21 11.22
CA SER A 32 5.22 28.94 10.28
C SER A 32 5.05 28.44 8.84
N ALA A 33 4.85 27.13 8.64
CA ALA A 33 4.55 26.56 7.34
C ALA A 33 3.16 26.99 6.82
N GLU A 34 2.17 27.11 7.70
CA GLU A 34 0.83 27.58 7.36
C GLU A 34 0.79 29.09 7.06
N GLU A 35 1.56 29.91 7.78
CA GLU A 35 1.63 31.37 7.56
C GLU A 35 2.42 31.74 6.29
N GLY A 36 3.47 30.97 5.95
CA GLY A 36 4.23 31.16 4.72
C GLY A 36 3.43 30.86 3.44
N ALA A 37 2.36 30.06 3.54
CA ALA A 37 1.55 29.64 2.40
C ALA A 37 0.63 30.75 1.82
N GLY A 38 0.51 31.90 2.48
CA GLY A 38 -0.45 32.96 2.13
C GLY A 38 -0.10 33.87 0.94
N ARG A 39 1.09 33.74 0.30
CA ARG A 39 1.50 34.62 -0.81
C ARG A 39 1.75 33.85 -2.11
N GLY A 40 0.72 33.77 -2.96
CA GLY A 40 0.81 33.51 -4.41
C GLY A 40 1.18 32.09 -4.86
N CYS A 41 2.29 31.53 -4.40
CA CYS A 41 2.74 30.17 -4.74
C CYS A 41 2.48 29.15 -3.61
N GLY A 42 2.07 29.62 -2.43
CA GLY A 42 1.86 28.77 -1.25
C GLY A 42 0.58 27.95 -1.26
N HIS A 43 -0.34 28.19 -2.19
CA HIS A 43 -1.63 27.49 -2.20
C HIS A 43 -1.49 26.01 -2.57
N ARG A 44 -0.76 25.68 -3.65
CA ARG A 44 -0.51 24.29 -4.06
C ARG A 44 0.37 23.56 -3.06
N ALA A 45 1.48 24.16 -2.62
CA ALA A 45 2.35 23.55 -1.62
C ALA A 45 1.61 23.25 -0.31
N GLY A 46 0.77 24.18 0.16
CA GLY A 46 -0.08 23.97 1.33
C GLY A 46 -1.12 22.86 1.13
N ARG A 47 -1.75 22.78 -0.06
CA ARG A 47 -2.66 21.68 -0.44
C ARG A 47 -1.95 20.33 -0.40
N LEU A 48 -0.79 20.22 -1.06
CA LEU A 48 0.02 19.00 -1.08
C LEU A 48 0.46 18.59 0.32
N ALA A 49 0.92 19.53 1.16
CA ALA A 49 1.32 19.23 2.54
C ALA A 49 0.15 18.75 3.42
N ARG A 50 -1.06 19.32 3.24
CA ARG A 50 -2.27 18.83 3.92
C ARG A 50 -2.64 17.43 3.45
N LEU A 51 -2.63 17.21 2.13
CA LEU A 51 -2.93 15.89 1.56
C LEU A 51 -1.89 14.85 1.99
N ALA A 52 -0.60 15.19 2.01
CA ALA A 52 0.49 14.33 2.47
C ALA A 52 0.22 13.82 3.89
N ARG A 53 -0.15 14.71 4.81
CA ARG A 53 -0.48 14.34 6.20
C ARG A 53 -1.66 13.37 6.27
N MET A 54 -2.70 13.58 5.46
CA MET A 54 -3.85 12.68 5.41
C MET A 54 -3.50 11.32 4.81
N LEU A 55 -2.83 11.32 3.65
CA LEU A 55 -2.41 10.09 2.97
C LEU A 55 -1.45 9.27 3.82
N ALA A 56 -0.55 9.91 4.59
CA ALA A 56 0.34 9.28 5.56
C ALA A 56 -0.33 8.91 6.90
N SER A 57 -1.64 9.06 7.03
CA SER A 57 -2.35 8.74 8.27
C SER A 57 -2.95 7.33 8.24
N PRO A 58 -3.34 6.78 9.41
CA PRO A 58 -4.05 5.49 9.48
C PRO A 58 -5.43 5.50 8.81
N ALA A 59 -5.99 6.69 8.53
CA ALA A 59 -7.26 6.82 7.79
C ALA A 59 -7.12 6.40 6.32
N VAL A 60 -5.89 6.37 5.78
CA VAL A 60 -5.57 5.95 4.42
C VAL A 60 -4.58 4.78 4.48
N GLN A 61 -5.09 3.64 4.94
CA GLN A 61 -4.30 2.43 5.16
C GLN A 61 -4.96 1.25 4.45
N LEU A 62 -4.16 0.47 3.72
CA LEU A 62 -4.62 -0.84 3.25
C LEU A 62 -4.79 -1.74 4.47
N ARG A 63 -6.03 -2.20 4.67
CA ARG A 63 -6.33 -3.17 5.71
C ARG A 63 -5.63 -4.47 5.39
N ALA A 64 -5.27 -5.20 6.44
CA ALA A 64 -4.85 -6.56 6.25
C ALA A 64 -6.04 -7.30 5.66
N PRO A 65 -5.80 -8.16 4.65
CA PRO A 65 -6.84 -9.05 4.18
C PRO A 65 -7.45 -9.77 5.38
N GLY A 66 -8.77 -9.98 5.34
CA GLY A 66 -9.41 -10.84 6.33
C GLY A 66 -8.70 -12.19 6.37
N ARG A 67 -8.66 -12.84 7.54
CA ARG A 67 -8.09 -14.20 7.64
C ARG A 67 -8.79 -15.07 6.60
N LEU A 68 -8.01 -15.56 5.63
CA LEU A 68 -8.51 -16.51 4.65
C LEU A 68 -8.94 -17.76 5.42
N GLY A 69 -10.19 -18.18 5.23
CA GLY A 69 -10.66 -19.46 5.74
C GLY A 69 -9.88 -20.60 5.09
N GLU A 70 -9.95 -21.79 5.68
CA GLU A 70 -9.32 -22.96 5.08
C GLU A 70 -9.80 -23.17 3.64
N VAL A 71 -8.84 -23.25 2.71
CA VAL A 71 -9.11 -23.62 1.32
C VAL A 71 -8.71 -25.09 1.15
N PRO A 72 -9.67 -26.00 0.92
CA PRO A 72 -9.40 -27.43 0.81
C PRO A 72 -8.60 -27.75 -0.45
N MET A 73 -7.93 -28.90 -0.50
CA MET A 73 -7.21 -29.33 -1.70
C MET A 73 -8.18 -30.00 -2.70
N GLU A 74 -8.75 -29.23 -3.63
CA GLU A 74 -9.76 -29.75 -4.57
C GLU A 74 -9.17 -30.45 -5.80
N LEU A 75 -8.08 -29.90 -6.36
CA LEU A 75 -7.37 -30.48 -7.50
C LEU A 75 -6.29 -31.46 -7.03
N SER A 76 -6.11 -32.54 -7.78
CA SER A 76 -4.96 -33.44 -7.65
C SER A 76 -3.67 -32.76 -8.11
N LEU A 77 -2.52 -33.27 -7.66
CA LEU A 77 -1.21 -32.75 -8.06
C LEU A 77 -1.01 -32.78 -9.58
N SER A 78 -1.53 -33.80 -10.26
CA SER A 78 -1.45 -33.90 -11.73
C SER A 78 -2.29 -32.85 -12.43
N GLU A 79 -3.46 -32.51 -11.91
CA GLU A 79 -4.29 -31.42 -12.42
C GLU A 79 -3.63 -30.06 -12.20
N VAL A 80 -3.01 -29.84 -11.02
CA VAL A 80 -2.23 -28.62 -10.78
C VAL A 80 -1.06 -28.51 -11.77
N ALA A 81 -0.30 -29.59 -11.98
CA ALA A 81 0.78 -29.56 -12.95
C ALA A 81 0.28 -29.24 -14.37
N ARG A 82 -0.83 -29.87 -14.79
CA ARG A 82 -1.45 -29.60 -16.08
C ARG A 82 -1.88 -28.14 -16.21
N LEU A 83 -2.52 -27.57 -15.18
CA LEU A 83 -2.94 -26.17 -15.16
C LEU A 83 -1.76 -25.23 -15.45
N PHE A 84 -0.63 -25.43 -14.79
CA PHE A 84 0.58 -24.62 -15.03
C PHE A 84 1.19 -24.86 -16.42
N LEU A 85 1.20 -26.10 -16.92
CA LEU A 85 1.69 -26.40 -18.27
C LEU A 85 0.85 -25.72 -19.35
N ASP A 86 -0.47 -25.68 -19.17
CA ASP A 86 -1.41 -25.10 -20.12
C ASP A 86 -1.31 -23.55 -20.17
N HIS A 87 -0.93 -22.91 -19.06
CA HIS A 87 -0.92 -21.44 -18.92
C HIS A 87 0.47 -20.80 -18.96
N VAL A 88 1.53 -21.55 -18.63
CA VAL A 88 2.90 -21.04 -18.48
C VAL A 88 3.86 -21.82 -19.39
N PRO A 89 4.08 -21.34 -20.63
CA PRO A 89 4.96 -22.01 -21.58
C PRO A 89 6.37 -22.23 -21.02
N GLY A 90 6.80 -23.49 -20.97
CA GLY A 90 8.15 -23.86 -20.54
C GLY A 90 8.36 -24.01 -19.02
N VAL A 91 7.31 -23.91 -18.20
CA VAL A 91 7.38 -24.06 -16.72
C VAL A 91 8.06 -25.34 -16.26
N GLN A 92 7.97 -26.43 -17.03
CA GLN A 92 8.62 -27.71 -16.74
C GLN A 92 10.16 -27.64 -16.78
N ARG A 93 10.73 -26.59 -17.37
CA ARG A 93 12.18 -26.36 -17.45
C ARG A 93 12.69 -25.37 -16.41
N PHE A 94 11.80 -24.77 -15.62
CA PHE A 94 12.22 -23.86 -14.56
C PHE A 94 12.94 -24.65 -13.46
N VAL A 95 14.09 -24.16 -13.02
CA VAL A 95 14.95 -24.82 -12.03
C VAL A 95 14.92 -24.01 -10.74
N CYS A 96 14.75 -24.69 -9.62
CA CYS A 96 14.82 -24.06 -8.30
C CYS A 96 16.30 -23.79 -7.92
N PRO A 97 16.64 -22.58 -7.46
CA PRO A 97 17.98 -22.27 -6.96
C PRO A 97 18.41 -23.22 -5.84
N GLY A 98 19.67 -23.62 -5.83
CA GLY A 98 20.26 -24.42 -4.75
C GLY A 98 19.86 -25.91 -4.74
N GLN A 99 18.96 -26.36 -5.61
CA GLN A 99 18.56 -27.77 -5.71
C GLN A 99 18.79 -28.33 -7.12
N PRO A 100 19.98 -28.88 -7.41
CA PRO A 100 20.26 -29.48 -8.71
C PRO A 100 19.19 -30.53 -9.05
N ARG A 101 18.57 -30.40 -10.24
CA ARG A 101 17.51 -31.30 -10.76
C ARG A 101 16.15 -31.18 -10.06
N SER A 102 15.94 -30.19 -9.21
CA SER A 102 14.61 -29.84 -8.71
C SER A 102 13.98 -28.81 -9.65
N TYR A 103 12.84 -29.19 -10.23
CA TYR A 103 12.11 -28.33 -11.17
C TYR A 103 11.00 -27.59 -10.43
N SER A 104 10.80 -26.32 -10.77
CA SER A 104 9.81 -25.43 -10.12
C SER A 104 8.40 -26.03 -10.11
N LEU A 105 8.01 -26.79 -11.15
CA LEU A 105 6.71 -27.45 -11.20
C LEU A 105 6.47 -28.43 -10.04
N LYS A 106 7.49 -29.19 -9.62
CA LYS A 106 7.38 -30.08 -8.46
C LYS A 106 7.30 -29.29 -7.15
N ALA A 107 8.04 -28.19 -7.05
CA ALA A 107 7.99 -27.31 -5.89
C ALA A 107 6.62 -26.63 -5.74
N ILE A 108 6.03 -26.17 -6.85
CA ILE A 108 4.66 -25.64 -6.94
C ILE A 108 3.63 -26.66 -6.46
N GLN A 109 3.71 -27.91 -6.96
CA GLN A 109 2.85 -29.00 -6.51
C GLN A 109 2.99 -29.26 -5.00
N SER A 110 4.23 -29.23 -4.48
CA SER A 110 4.51 -29.40 -3.06
C SER A 110 3.93 -28.25 -2.23
N ALA A 111 4.09 -27.00 -2.66
CA ALA A 111 3.55 -25.82 -1.98
C ALA A 111 2.01 -25.84 -1.96
N TYR A 112 1.37 -26.28 -3.04
CA TYR A 112 -0.08 -26.43 -3.11
C TYR A 112 -0.61 -27.51 -2.14
N ALA A 113 0.05 -28.67 -2.09
CA ALA A 113 -0.40 -29.77 -1.22
C ALA A 113 -0.04 -29.56 0.26
N LYS A 114 1.20 -29.15 0.53
CA LYS A 114 1.82 -29.17 1.85
C LYS A 114 2.25 -27.80 2.36
N GLY A 115 2.18 -26.75 1.56
CA GLY A 115 2.71 -25.42 1.92
C GLY A 115 4.24 -25.32 1.82
N PHE A 116 4.76 -24.22 2.36
CA PHE A 116 6.20 -23.89 2.39
C PHE A 116 6.87 -24.54 3.60
N MET A 117 7.78 -25.49 3.36
CA MET A 117 8.33 -26.35 4.42
C MET A 117 9.17 -25.59 5.43
N THR A 118 9.85 -24.50 5.02
CA THR A 118 10.63 -23.68 5.96
C THR A 118 9.76 -22.95 6.97
N LEU A 119 8.47 -22.79 6.69
CA LEU A 119 7.50 -22.12 7.54
C LEU A 119 6.64 -23.12 8.34
N ALA A 120 6.88 -24.43 8.20
CA ALA A 120 6.04 -25.46 8.82
C ALA A 120 5.84 -25.23 10.32
N GLY A 121 4.59 -25.30 10.77
CA GLY A 121 4.20 -25.07 12.17
C GLY A 121 3.91 -23.61 12.53
N THR A 122 4.09 -22.66 11.60
CA THR A 122 3.70 -21.26 11.78
C THR A 122 2.29 -20.98 11.23
N ASP A 123 1.62 -19.94 11.74
CA ASP A 123 0.36 -19.45 11.16
C ASP A 123 0.52 -19.05 9.70
N ARG A 124 1.67 -18.46 9.35
CA ARG A 124 2.01 -18.04 7.98
C ARG A 124 2.02 -19.21 7.00
N HIS A 125 2.45 -20.39 7.44
CA HIS A 125 2.46 -21.58 6.60
C HIS A 125 1.06 -22.00 6.15
N GLN A 126 0.10 -22.02 7.08
CA GLN A 126 -1.29 -22.37 6.74
C GLN A 126 -1.88 -21.34 5.79
N GLN A 127 -1.70 -20.05 6.08
CA GLN A 127 -2.20 -18.96 5.24
C GLN A 127 -1.64 -19.03 3.81
N LEU A 128 -0.32 -19.18 3.66
CA LEU A 128 0.31 -19.27 2.34
C LEU A 128 -0.12 -20.53 1.57
N MET A 129 -0.30 -21.65 2.25
CA MET A 129 -0.84 -22.86 1.64
C MET A 129 -2.27 -22.63 1.12
N TRP A 130 -3.14 -22.01 1.91
CA TRP A 130 -4.51 -21.69 1.48
C TRP A 130 -4.53 -20.68 0.34
N LEU A 131 -3.65 -19.67 0.35
CA LEU A 131 -3.51 -18.72 -0.75
C LEU A 131 -3.04 -19.43 -2.02
N MET A 132 -2.05 -20.32 -1.93
CA MET A 132 -1.61 -21.12 -3.07
C MET A 132 -2.75 -21.95 -3.67
N ARG A 133 -3.59 -22.54 -2.82
CA ARG A 133 -4.78 -23.30 -3.26
C ARG A 133 -5.82 -22.39 -3.92
N LEU A 134 -6.12 -21.25 -3.30
CA LEU A 134 -7.03 -20.25 -3.85
C LEU A 134 -6.60 -19.79 -5.25
N ILE A 135 -5.30 -19.50 -5.44
CA ILE A 135 -4.74 -19.11 -6.75
C ILE A 135 -5.04 -20.19 -7.78
N VAL A 136 -4.69 -21.44 -7.46
CA VAL A 136 -4.89 -22.58 -8.34
C VAL A 136 -6.37 -22.77 -8.69
N HIS A 137 -7.29 -22.73 -7.72
CA HIS A 137 -8.73 -22.94 -7.98
C HIS A 137 -9.36 -21.82 -8.78
N ARG A 138 -9.04 -20.56 -8.44
CA ARG A 138 -9.50 -19.39 -9.20
C ARG A 138 -8.99 -19.42 -10.64
N CYS A 139 -7.73 -19.80 -10.83
CA CYS A 139 -7.16 -19.91 -12.16
C CYS A 139 -7.70 -21.09 -12.96
N SER A 140 -8.01 -22.21 -12.31
CA SER A 140 -8.66 -23.36 -12.94
C SER A 140 -10.09 -23.08 -13.40
N SER A 141 -10.77 -22.08 -12.80
CA SER A 141 -12.12 -21.69 -13.17
C SER A 141 -12.20 -20.81 -14.43
N GLY A 142 -11.06 -20.42 -15.03
CA GLY A 142 -11.01 -19.80 -16.35
C GLY A 142 -11.15 -18.26 -16.40
N GLY A 143 -10.45 -17.52 -15.54
CA GLY A 143 -10.42 -16.07 -15.60
C GLY A 143 -9.50 -15.52 -16.70
N SER A 144 -9.82 -14.37 -17.28
CA SER A 144 -8.97 -13.71 -18.29
C SER A 144 -7.56 -13.39 -17.77
N GLN A 145 -7.40 -13.22 -16.46
CA GLN A 145 -6.12 -12.96 -15.80
C GLN A 145 -5.39 -14.22 -15.29
N SER A 146 -5.98 -15.41 -15.42
CA SER A 146 -5.42 -16.64 -14.83
C SER A 146 -4.02 -16.95 -15.35
N SER A 147 -3.75 -16.72 -16.63
CA SER A 147 -2.42 -16.89 -17.21
C SER A 147 -1.36 -15.97 -16.59
N GLY A 148 -1.72 -14.72 -16.27
CA GLY A 148 -0.81 -13.75 -15.67
C GLY A 148 -0.42 -14.15 -14.25
N HIS A 149 -1.42 -14.46 -13.43
CA HIS A 149 -1.23 -14.89 -12.03
C HIS A 149 -0.42 -16.18 -11.93
N LEU A 150 -0.73 -17.19 -12.76
CA LEU A 150 0.02 -18.45 -12.77
C LEU A 150 1.46 -18.27 -13.25
N ARG A 151 1.69 -17.41 -14.26
CA ARG A 151 3.04 -17.11 -14.74
C ARG A 151 3.88 -16.45 -13.64
N GLU A 152 3.31 -15.46 -12.98
CA GLU A 152 3.98 -14.72 -11.92
C GLU A 152 4.38 -15.64 -10.75
N VAL A 153 3.47 -16.50 -10.29
CA VAL A 153 3.79 -17.52 -9.28
C VAL A 153 4.87 -18.46 -9.80
N ALA A 154 4.73 -18.99 -11.02
CA ALA A 154 5.72 -19.92 -11.58
C ALA A 154 7.12 -19.32 -11.68
N GLU A 155 7.24 -18.06 -12.06
CA GLU A 155 8.52 -17.35 -12.15
C GLU A 155 9.17 -17.13 -10.79
N ALA A 156 8.40 -16.81 -9.74
CA ALA A 156 8.91 -16.69 -8.38
C ALA A 156 9.49 -18.02 -7.85
N PHE A 157 9.01 -19.18 -8.32
CA PHE A 157 9.59 -20.49 -8.00
C PHE A 157 10.94 -20.77 -8.69
N LYS A 158 11.49 -19.80 -9.44
CA LYS A 158 12.89 -19.75 -9.85
C LYS A 158 13.77 -18.98 -8.86
N GLY A 159 13.18 -18.41 -7.81
CA GLY A 159 13.83 -17.62 -6.77
C GLY A 159 13.96 -18.35 -5.44
N SER A 160 14.26 -17.59 -4.37
CA SER A 160 14.33 -18.11 -3.00
C SER A 160 12.93 -18.49 -2.47
N GLU A 161 12.87 -19.28 -1.40
CA GLU A 161 11.58 -19.62 -0.76
C GLU A 161 10.85 -18.38 -0.21
N GLU A 162 11.61 -17.36 0.20
CA GLU A 162 11.07 -16.07 0.63
C GLU A 162 10.39 -15.31 -0.52
N GLU A 163 11.02 -15.25 -1.70
CA GLU A 163 10.44 -14.66 -2.91
C GLU A 163 9.19 -15.41 -3.36
N GLN A 164 9.19 -16.74 -3.26
CA GLN A 164 8.05 -17.60 -3.55
C GLN A 164 6.88 -17.30 -2.61
N ALA A 165 7.13 -17.29 -1.30
CA ALA A 165 6.12 -17.02 -0.28
C ALA A 165 5.52 -15.62 -0.48
N HIS A 166 6.34 -14.60 -0.70
CA HIS A 166 5.89 -13.23 -0.93
C HIS A 166 5.03 -13.11 -2.21
N THR A 167 5.43 -13.80 -3.28
CA THR A 167 4.66 -13.78 -4.53
C THR A 167 3.33 -14.50 -4.40
N VAL A 168 3.30 -15.69 -3.78
CA VAL A 168 2.05 -16.41 -3.50
C VAL A 168 1.13 -15.59 -2.62
N GLU A 169 1.67 -14.95 -1.59
CA GLU A 169 0.91 -14.04 -0.74
C GLU A 169 0.28 -12.93 -1.57
N ARG A 170 1.09 -12.15 -2.30
CA ARG A 170 0.61 -11.04 -3.11
C ARG A 170 -0.44 -11.45 -4.14
N VAL A 171 -0.19 -12.49 -4.94
CA VAL A 171 -1.12 -12.95 -5.99
C VAL A 171 -2.40 -13.49 -5.35
N GLY A 172 -2.30 -14.27 -4.27
CA GLY A 172 -3.48 -14.80 -3.58
C GLY A 172 -4.34 -13.68 -2.99
N LEU A 173 -3.72 -12.65 -2.40
CA LEU A 173 -4.41 -11.49 -1.87
C LEU A 173 -5.05 -10.64 -2.96
N GLN A 174 -4.40 -10.47 -4.12
CA GLN A 174 -5.01 -9.82 -5.28
C GLN A 174 -6.29 -10.54 -5.74
N LEU A 175 -6.31 -11.88 -5.69
CA LEU A 175 -7.49 -12.68 -6.02
C LEU A 175 -8.57 -12.66 -4.94
N MET A 176 -8.21 -12.46 -3.67
CA MET A 176 -9.18 -12.22 -2.60
C MET A 176 -9.81 -10.83 -2.70
N ASP A 177 -8.99 -9.83 -3.04
CA ASP A 177 -9.37 -8.42 -3.21
C ASP A 177 -9.89 -8.12 -4.62
N ALA A 178 -10.42 -9.10 -5.35
CA ALA A 178 -10.82 -8.94 -6.76
C ALA A 178 -11.95 -7.92 -7.01
N VAL A 179 -12.44 -7.23 -5.97
CA VAL A 179 -13.26 -6.03 -6.10
C VAL A 179 -12.72 -4.95 -5.17
N VAL A 180 -11.63 -4.29 -5.57
CA VAL A 180 -11.25 -3.03 -4.96
C VAL A 180 -12.00 -1.92 -5.69
N ASP A 181 -12.75 -1.11 -4.94
CA ASP A 181 -13.38 0.07 -5.50
C ASP A 181 -12.30 1.08 -5.97
N PHE A 182 -12.74 2.15 -6.64
CA PHE A 182 -11.82 3.18 -7.10
C PHE A 182 -10.95 3.75 -5.96
N ARG A 183 -11.55 3.95 -4.78
CA ARG A 183 -10.82 4.46 -3.61
C ARG A 183 -9.71 3.51 -3.21
N GLY A 184 -9.96 2.21 -3.10
CA GLY A 184 -8.94 1.26 -2.68
C GLY A 184 -7.81 1.12 -3.69
N HIS A 185 -8.05 1.31 -5.00
CA HIS A 185 -6.98 1.41 -5.99
C HIS A 185 -6.06 2.61 -5.71
N LEU A 186 -6.62 3.77 -5.37
CA LEU A 186 -5.82 4.92 -4.96
C LEU A 186 -5.04 4.65 -3.66
N VAL A 187 -5.64 3.95 -2.69
CA VAL A 187 -4.92 3.55 -1.47
C VAL A 187 -3.73 2.63 -1.82
N LYS A 188 -3.84 1.75 -2.82
CA LYS A 188 -2.70 0.93 -3.31
C LYS A 188 -1.57 1.77 -3.91
N ILE A 189 -1.90 2.80 -4.69
CA ILE A 189 -0.88 3.74 -5.23
C ILE A 189 -0.20 4.48 -4.08
N VAL A 190 -0.99 4.99 -3.12
CA VAL A 190 -0.48 5.67 -1.93
C VAL A 190 0.44 4.75 -1.13
N ASP A 191 0.04 3.50 -0.90
CA ASP A 191 0.82 2.51 -0.15
C ASP A 191 2.15 2.19 -0.82
N SER A 192 2.18 2.12 -2.16
CA SER A 192 3.41 1.94 -2.93
C SER A 192 4.40 3.09 -2.71
N GLN A 193 3.91 4.33 -2.64
CA GLN A 193 4.73 5.50 -2.33
C GLN A 193 5.17 5.54 -0.86
N LYS A 194 4.32 5.06 0.07
CA LYS A 194 4.71 4.89 1.49
C LYS A 194 5.84 3.89 1.63
N ASP A 195 5.78 2.75 0.93
CA ASP A 195 6.83 1.72 0.98
C ASP A 195 8.17 2.25 0.46
N LEU A 196 8.17 3.04 -0.63
CA LEU A 196 9.39 3.70 -1.12
C LEU A 196 9.99 4.67 -0.09
N ALA A 197 9.16 5.50 0.55
CA ALA A 197 9.61 6.42 1.60
C ALA A 197 10.13 5.67 2.85
N VAL A 198 9.48 4.56 3.24
CA VAL A 198 9.96 3.67 4.31
C VAL A 198 11.31 3.05 3.97
N LYS A 199 11.48 2.52 2.75
CA LYS A 199 12.76 1.93 2.31
C LYS A 199 13.90 2.94 2.35
N ALA A 200 13.66 4.15 1.85
CA ALA A 200 14.64 5.23 1.89
C ALA A 200 15.01 5.61 3.34
N LEU A 201 14.01 5.76 4.21
CA LEU A 201 14.22 6.13 5.61
C LEU A 201 14.92 5.01 6.41
N ALA A 202 14.53 3.75 6.19
CA ALA A 202 15.17 2.61 6.84
C ALA A 202 16.66 2.51 6.46
N ALA A 203 16.99 2.73 5.19
CA ALA A 203 18.38 2.78 4.73
C ALA A 203 19.15 3.97 5.35
N GLU A 204 18.54 5.17 5.40
CA GLU A 204 19.14 6.36 6.02
C GLU A 204 19.44 6.11 7.50
N MET A 205 18.51 5.53 8.25
CA MET A 205 18.68 5.25 9.68
C MET A 205 19.67 4.11 9.93
N CYS A 206 19.62 3.02 9.15
CA CYS A 206 20.55 1.90 9.28
C CYS A 206 22.01 2.36 9.06
N ALA A 207 22.24 3.24 8.08
CA ALA A 207 23.56 3.82 7.82
C ALA A 207 24.11 4.63 9.02
N ARG A 208 23.24 5.25 9.83
CA ARG A 208 23.63 6.01 11.04
C ARG A 208 24.00 5.10 12.22
N LEU A 209 23.53 3.86 12.21
CA LEU A 209 23.79 2.88 13.28
C LEU A 209 25.13 2.14 13.09
N ASP A 210 25.88 2.39 12.01
CA ASP A 210 27.13 1.68 11.66
C ASP A 210 26.96 0.16 11.51
N HIS A 211 25.76 -0.29 11.13
CA HIS A 211 25.46 -1.69 10.80
C HIS A 211 25.64 -1.89 9.29
N GLY A 212 26.87 -2.20 8.87
CA GLY A 212 27.34 -2.12 7.48
C GLY A 212 26.92 -3.23 6.51
N GLY A 213 26.01 -4.14 6.86
CA GLY A 213 25.58 -5.25 5.99
C GLY A 213 24.29 -4.96 5.20
N ALA A 214 24.20 -5.38 3.94
CA ALA A 214 22.94 -5.33 3.17
C ALA A 214 21.81 -6.13 3.83
N GLY A 215 22.12 -7.26 4.49
CA GLY A 215 21.15 -8.03 5.28
C GLY A 215 20.69 -7.29 6.55
N ASP A 216 21.42 -6.29 6.99
CA ASP A 216 21.07 -5.50 8.18
C ASP A 216 19.96 -4.51 7.84
N VAL A 217 19.96 -3.97 6.61
CA VAL A 217 18.97 -2.99 6.15
C VAL A 217 17.58 -3.62 6.07
N GLU A 218 17.45 -4.86 5.58
CA GLU A 218 16.13 -5.49 5.44
C GLU A 218 15.53 -5.86 6.81
N HIS A 219 16.29 -6.49 7.70
CA HIS A 219 15.82 -6.75 9.06
C HIS A 219 15.54 -5.44 9.81
N PHE A 220 16.36 -4.40 9.62
CA PHE A 220 16.09 -3.09 10.18
C PHE A 220 14.79 -2.50 9.60
N ARG A 221 14.53 -2.65 8.30
CA ARG A 221 13.29 -2.22 7.66
C ARG A 221 12.07 -2.92 8.26
N GLN A 222 12.13 -4.25 8.48
CA GLN A 222 11.06 -4.99 9.14
C GLN A 222 10.82 -4.47 10.56
N ARG A 223 11.88 -4.29 11.36
CA ARG A 223 11.77 -3.66 12.69
C ARG A 223 11.14 -2.27 12.60
N PHE A 224 11.59 -1.46 11.66
CA PHE A 224 11.13 -0.10 11.47
C PHE A 224 9.63 -0.06 11.10
N ILE A 225 9.19 -0.89 10.15
CA ILE A 225 7.78 -1.05 9.77
C ILE A 225 6.93 -1.42 11.00
N LEU A 226 7.41 -2.33 11.85
CA LEU A 226 6.71 -2.70 13.07
C LEU A 226 6.52 -1.50 14.02
N ASP A 227 7.54 -0.64 14.14
CA ASP A 227 7.52 0.49 15.07
C ASP A 227 6.71 1.69 14.54
N VAL A 228 6.78 2.01 13.25
CA VAL A 228 6.09 3.18 12.66
C VAL A 228 4.76 2.86 11.96
N GLY A 229 4.50 1.58 11.68
CA GLY A 229 3.47 1.14 10.75
C GLY A 229 2.08 1.66 11.04
N ASP A 230 1.63 1.47 12.28
CA ASP A 230 0.33 1.92 12.74
C ASP A 230 0.24 3.46 12.81
N ALA A 231 1.35 4.17 13.04
CA ALA A 231 1.36 5.63 13.15
C ALA A 231 1.37 6.36 11.79
N LEU A 232 1.86 5.70 10.74
CA LEU A 232 1.96 6.19 9.36
C LEU A 232 0.92 5.56 8.41
N GLY A 233 0.02 4.73 8.95
CA GLY A 233 -0.96 4.02 8.15
C GLY A 233 -0.35 3.16 7.06
N LEU A 234 0.79 2.50 7.32
CA LEU A 234 1.43 1.59 6.37
C LEU A 234 0.55 0.35 6.14
N ASN A 235 0.67 -0.33 5.01
CA ASN A 235 -0.03 -1.58 4.76
C ASN A 235 -0.04 -2.53 5.98
N GLN A 236 -1.23 -2.89 6.46
CA GLN A 236 -1.36 -3.77 7.62
C GLN A 236 -0.82 -5.19 7.33
N ALA A 237 -0.82 -5.65 6.08
CA ALA A 237 -0.16 -6.90 5.73
C ALA A 237 1.36 -6.81 5.92
N HIS A 238 1.98 -5.67 5.57
CA HIS A 238 3.41 -5.45 5.83
C HIS A 238 3.70 -5.37 7.33
N VAL A 239 2.85 -4.70 8.11
CA VAL A 239 2.97 -4.65 9.57
C VAL A 239 2.87 -6.05 10.19
N GLN A 240 1.94 -6.88 9.71
CA GLN A 240 1.82 -8.27 10.15
C GLN A 240 3.04 -9.11 9.76
N SER A 241 3.53 -8.99 8.54
CA SER A 241 4.75 -9.68 8.11
C SER A 241 5.96 -9.27 8.96
N ALA A 242 6.10 -7.98 9.27
CA ALA A 242 7.17 -7.46 10.12
C ALA A 242 7.13 -8.03 11.55
N ARG A 243 5.94 -8.30 12.10
CA ARG A 243 5.78 -8.97 13.42
C ARG A 243 6.30 -10.41 13.43
N LEU A 244 6.38 -11.05 12.28
CA LEU A 244 6.85 -12.43 12.15
C LEU A 244 8.37 -12.51 11.96
N ASP A 245 9.06 -11.39 11.73
CA ASP A 245 10.52 -11.37 11.66
C ASP A 245 11.11 -11.31 13.08
N GLU A 246 11.30 -12.48 13.68
CA GLU A 246 11.90 -12.63 15.01
C GLU A 246 13.37 -12.16 15.03
N ALA A 247 14.10 -12.32 13.92
CA ALA A 247 15.49 -11.92 13.81
C ALA A 247 15.62 -10.39 13.88
N ALA A 248 14.76 -9.66 13.15
CA ALA A 248 14.67 -8.21 13.24
C ALA A 248 14.37 -7.72 14.66
N GLN A 249 13.41 -8.37 15.34
CA GLN A 249 13.01 -8.01 16.70
C GLN A 249 14.10 -8.29 17.75
N ALA A 250 14.84 -9.39 17.61
CA ALA A 250 15.93 -9.73 18.51
C ALA A 250 17.15 -8.81 18.30
N ARG A 251 17.40 -8.41 17.05
CA ARG A 251 18.59 -7.65 16.68
C ARG A 251 18.47 -6.15 16.92
N PHE A 252 17.30 -5.59 16.64
CA PHE A 252 17.09 -4.14 16.69
C PHE A 252 16.09 -3.79 17.79
N PRO A 253 16.45 -2.91 18.74
CA PRO A 253 15.52 -2.47 19.77
C PRO A 253 14.39 -1.63 19.17
N PRO A 254 13.22 -1.56 19.85
CA PRO A 254 12.18 -0.62 19.48
C PRO A 254 12.66 0.83 19.43
N LEU A 255 12.17 1.59 18.44
CA LEU A 255 12.37 3.04 18.41
C LEU A 255 11.81 3.69 19.68
N THR A 256 12.57 4.63 20.24
CA THR A 256 12.09 5.50 21.31
C THR A 256 11.03 6.47 20.80
N THR A 257 10.25 7.07 21.70
CA THR A 257 9.23 8.07 21.31
C THR A 257 9.83 9.25 20.53
N SER A 258 11.05 9.68 20.87
CA SER A 258 11.73 10.77 20.15
C SER A 258 12.10 10.35 18.73
N GLU A 259 12.69 9.16 18.57
CA GLU A 259 13.04 8.61 17.25
C GLU A 259 11.80 8.38 16.40
N LEU A 260 10.70 7.90 16.98
CA LEU A 260 9.43 7.73 16.27
C LEU A 260 8.90 9.06 15.71
N LEU A 261 8.96 10.14 16.49
CA LEU A 261 8.55 11.48 16.06
C LEU A 261 9.45 12.03 14.95
N GLN A 262 10.76 11.85 15.08
CA GLN A 262 11.73 12.25 14.05
C GLN A 262 11.54 11.44 12.76
N ALA A 263 11.36 10.12 12.88
CA ALA A 263 11.09 9.23 11.76
C ALA A 263 9.79 9.63 11.05
N LYS A 264 8.73 9.98 11.80
CA LYS A 264 7.47 10.46 11.20
C LYS A 264 7.65 11.80 10.46
N ALA A 265 8.39 12.74 11.03
CA ALA A 265 8.68 14.01 10.37
C ALA A 265 9.48 13.78 9.07
N ARG A 266 10.55 12.98 9.16
CA ARG A 266 11.41 12.65 8.02
C ARG A 266 10.65 11.86 6.94
N PHE A 267 9.77 10.95 7.35
CA PHE A 267 8.89 10.22 6.43
C PHE A 267 8.02 11.17 5.59
N LEU A 268 7.43 12.20 6.21
CA LEU A 268 6.61 13.17 5.49
C LEU A 268 7.41 14.03 4.51
N GLU A 269 8.71 14.22 4.74
CA GLU A 269 9.61 14.88 3.77
C GLU A 269 9.92 13.98 2.58
N LEU A 270 10.04 12.66 2.80
CA LEU A 270 10.33 11.67 1.76
C LEU A 270 9.08 11.23 0.98
N PHE A 271 7.90 11.34 1.58
CA PHE A 271 6.63 10.95 0.97
C PHE A 271 6.17 11.99 -0.06
N SER A 272 6.37 11.67 -1.34
CA SER A 272 6.03 12.55 -2.47
C SER A 272 4.57 12.39 -2.91
N VAL A 273 3.72 13.37 -2.58
CA VAL A 273 2.34 13.43 -3.11
C VAL A 273 2.33 13.64 -4.62
N GLU A 274 3.28 14.38 -5.17
CA GLU A 274 3.39 14.57 -6.63
C GLU A 274 3.58 13.22 -7.33
N SER A 275 4.42 12.32 -6.79
CA SER A 275 4.61 10.98 -7.33
C SER A 275 3.35 10.11 -7.23
N VAL A 276 2.50 10.31 -6.21
CA VAL A 276 1.17 9.67 -6.14
C VAL A 276 0.26 10.18 -7.28
N LEU A 277 0.26 11.48 -7.53
CA LEU A 277 -0.56 12.10 -8.59
C LEU A 277 -0.12 11.61 -9.97
N ASP A 278 1.19 11.60 -10.24
CA ASP A 278 1.75 11.14 -11.51
C ASP A 278 1.43 9.66 -11.76
N ALA A 279 1.60 8.81 -10.74
CA ALA A 279 1.25 7.40 -10.83
C ALA A 279 -0.25 7.22 -11.13
N PHE A 280 -1.12 7.95 -10.44
CA PHE A 280 -2.56 7.90 -10.69
C PHE A 280 -2.93 8.34 -12.11
N VAL A 281 -2.42 9.50 -12.57
CA VAL A 281 -2.67 10.01 -13.93
C VAL A 281 -2.17 9.02 -14.98
N SER A 282 -0.97 8.47 -14.79
CA SER A 282 -0.38 7.49 -15.71
C SER A 282 -1.22 6.21 -15.81
N GLU A 283 -1.66 5.66 -14.67
CA GLU A 283 -2.44 4.44 -14.65
C GLU A 283 -3.84 4.61 -15.28
N VAL A 284 -4.50 5.74 -15.04
CA VAL A 284 -5.80 6.03 -15.69
C VAL A 284 -5.65 6.20 -17.20
N ARG A 285 -4.58 6.88 -17.65
CA ARG A 285 -4.29 7.12 -19.07
C ARG A 285 -3.84 5.88 -19.83
N SER A 286 -3.25 4.90 -19.16
CA SER A 286 -2.76 3.67 -19.79
C SER A 286 -3.89 2.83 -20.43
N GLY A 287 -5.14 3.09 -20.05
CA GLY A 287 -6.33 2.53 -20.71
C GLY A 287 -6.53 1.03 -20.48
N PRO A 288 -7.64 0.47 -20.98
CA PRO A 288 -8.00 -0.93 -20.80
C PRO A 288 -7.40 -1.83 -21.89
N ASP A 289 -6.66 -1.29 -22.85
CA ASP A 289 -6.16 -2.04 -24.02
C ASP A 289 -5.07 -3.08 -23.68
N GLY A 290 -4.74 -3.22 -22.39
CA GLY A 290 -3.95 -4.32 -21.87
C GLY A 290 -4.80 -5.53 -21.44
N PRO A 291 -4.22 -6.74 -21.41
CA PRO A 291 -4.89 -7.96 -20.92
C PRO A 291 -5.35 -7.87 -19.44
N ALA A 292 -5.01 -6.79 -18.73
CA ALA A 292 -5.40 -6.51 -17.35
C ALA A 292 -6.62 -5.56 -17.22
N ALA A 293 -7.45 -5.43 -18.27
CA ALA A 293 -8.58 -4.48 -18.31
C ALA A 293 -9.53 -4.55 -17.09
N HIS A 294 -9.88 -5.76 -16.63
CA HIS A 294 -10.80 -5.97 -15.52
C HIS A 294 -10.13 -5.74 -14.17
N GLY A 295 -10.68 -4.82 -13.36
CA GLY A 295 -10.08 -4.45 -12.08
C GLY A 295 -8.86 -3.54 -12.20
N SER A 296 -8.66 -2.90 -13.36
CA SER A 296 -7.72 -1.79 -13.50
C SER A 296 -8.26 -0.53 -12.81
N ILE A 297 -7.37 0.37 -12.36
CA ILE A 297 -7.80 1.66 -11.81
C ILE A 297 -8.51 2.52 -12.86
N ALA A 298 -8.14 2.40 -14.14
CA ALA A 298 -8.83 3.09 -15.23
C ALA A 298 -10.30 2.63 -15.35
N SER A 299 -10.55 1.32 -15.26
CA SER A 299 -11.92 0.77 -15.24
C SER A 299 -12.67 1.19 -13.99
N ALA A 300 -12.04 1.09 -12.81
CA ALA A 300 -12.67 1.48 -11.54
C ALA A 300 -13.00 2.97 -11.50
N PHE A 301 -12.11 3.82 -12.01
CA PHE A 301 -12.33 5.26 -12.15
C PHE A 301 -13.50 5.57 -13.09
N SER A 302 -13.56 4.90 -14.25
CA SER A 302 -14.63 5.12 -15.24
C SER A 302 -15.99 4.74 -14.66
N GLN A 303 -16.06 3.59 -13.96
CA GLN A 303 -17.26 3.18 -13.25
C GLN A 303 -17.65 4.19 -12.15
N TRP A 304 -16.70 4.56 -11.30
CA TRP A 304 -16.92 5.52 -10.21
C TRP A 304 -17.38 6.89 -10.72
N ALA A 305 -16.84 7.35 -11.85
CA ALA A 305 -17.22 8.59 -12.49
C ALA A 305 -18.63 8.49 -13.10
N ALA A 306 -18.94 7.40 -13.78
CA ALA A 306 -20.27 7.16 -14.35
C ALA A 306 -21.38 7.11 -13.28
N GLU A 307 -21.07 6.59 -12.09
CA GLU A 307 -22.00 6.58 -10.95
C GLU A 307 -22.28 7.98 -10.36
N ARG A 308 -21.39 8.95 -10.56
CA ARG A 308 -21.47 10.29 -9.96
C ARG A 308 -21.86 11.39 -10.93
N VAL A 309 -21.51 11.26 -12.20
CA VAL A 309 -21.89 12.23 -13.22
C VAL A 309 -23.36 12.02 -13.57
N LEU A 310 -24.22 12.86 -12.99
CA LEU A 310 -25.66 12.85 -13.22
C LEU A 310 -25.99 13.09 -14.70
N HIS A 311 -26.43 12.02 -15.37
CA HIS A 311 -27.30 11.94 -16.56
C HIS A 311 -27.01 12.72 -17.86
N GLU A 312 -26.12 13.72 -17.91
CA GLU A 312 -25.93 14.54 -19.12
C GLU A 312 -24.87 14.00 -20.10
N TYR A 313 -23.96 13.13 -19.64
CA TYR A 313 -22.89 12.57 -20.47
C TYR A 313 -23.10 11.08 -20.71
N SER A 314 -22.98 10.63 -21.96
CA SER A 314 -22.92 9.19 -22.26
C SER A 314 -21.66 8.59 -21.63
N ALA A 315 -21.76 7.42 -20.99
CA ALA A 315 -20.65 6.79 -20.26
C ALA A 315 -19.37 6.64 -21.11
N CYS A 316 -19.51 6.38 -22.41
CA CYS A 316 -18.38 6.26 -23.34
C CYS A 316 -17.66 7.60 -23.60
N GLN A 317 -18.40 8.71 -23.69
CA GLN A 317 -17.79 10.03 -23.84
C GLN A 317 -17.11 10.46 -22.55
N LEU A 318 -17.70 10.10 -21.40
CA LEU A 318 -17.11 10.36 -20.10
C LEU A 318 -15.74 9.70 -20.01
N GLU A 319 -15.62 8.40 -20.28
CA GLU A 319 -14.34 7.68 -20.18
C GLU A 319 -13.22 8.25 -21.07
N ALA A 320 -13.51 8.52 -22.34
CA ALA A 320 -12.52 9.07 -23.27
C ALA A 320 -12.06 10.47 -22.86
N HIS A 321 -13.00 11.30 -22.39
CA HIS A 321 -12.73 12.67 -21.96
C HIS A 321 -11.98 12.69 -20.62
N ALA A 322 -12.36 11.81 -19.67
CA ALA A 322 -11.66 11.58 -18.40
C ALA A 322 -10.17 11.39 -18.62
N ARG A 323 -9.82 10.49 -19.54
CA ARG A 323 -8.42 10.14 -19.79
C ARG A 323 -7.66 11.28 -20.44
N ALA A 324 -8.28 11.98 -21.38
CA ALA A 324 -7.66 13.08 -22.09
C ALA A 324 -7.42 14.29 -21.18
N GLU A 325 -8.37 14.59 -20.29
CA GLU A 325 -8.35 15.80 -19.47
C GLU A 325 -7.78 15.61 -18.06
N LEU A 326 -7.63 14.38 -17.58
CA LEU A 326 -7.04 14.12 -16.27
C LEU A 326 -5.57 14.57 -16.24
N ASP A 327 -5.34 15.75 -15.66
CA ASP A 327 -4.03 16.30 -15.36
C ASP A 327 -3.72 16.26 -13.86
N GLY A 328 -2.55 16.78 -13.46
CA GLY A 328 -2.13 16.79 -12.06
C GLY A 328 -3.00 17.67 -11.14
N GLU A 329 -3.63 18.73 -11.66
CA GLU A 329 -4.51 19.59 -10.83
C GLU A 329 -5.87 18.94 -10.60
N LEU A 330 -6.45 18.33 -11.64
CA LEU A 330 -7.69 17.56 -11.51
C LEU A 330 -7.45 16.33 -10.61
N ALA A 331 -6.35 15.62 -10.80
CA ALA A 331 -5.94 14.53 -9.92
C ALA A 331 -5.83 14.98 -8.45
N LEU A 332 -5.20 16.13 -8.20
CA LEU A 332 -5.10 16.69 -6.86
C LEU A 332 -6.47 16.98 -6.25
N ALA A 333 -7.36 17.65 -7.00
CA ALA A 333 -8.72 17.94 -6.53
C ALA A 333 -9.54 16.67 -6.24
N LEU A 334 -9.38 15.64 -7.07
CA LEU A 334 -10.03 14.33 -6.87
C LEU A 334 -9.53 13.66 -5.59
N LEU A 335 -8.21 13.57 -5.38
CA LEU A 335 -7.64 12.97 -4.18
C LEU A 335 -8.01 13.77 -2.91
N GLU A 336 -7.96 15.10 -2.97
CA GLU A 336 -8.43 15.95 -1.86
C GLU A 336 -9.90 15.66 -1.54
N THR A 337 -10.76 15.53 -2.54
CA THR A 337 -12.17 15.25 -2.25
C THR A 337 -12.37 13.86 -1.65
N LEU A 338 -11.70 12.85 -2.19
CA LEU A 338 -11.81 11.49 -1.67
C LEU A 338 -11.26 11.38 -0.25
N PHE A 339 -10.09 11.95 0.04
CA PHE A 339 -9.40 11.72 1.31
C PHE A 339 -9.58 12.82 2.36
N LEU A 340 -9.83 14.06 1.94
CA LEU A 340 -10.10 15.21 2.82
C LEU A 340 -11.59 15.59 2.86
N GLY A 341 -12.42 15.01 1.99
CA GLY A 341 -13.86 15.28 1.92
C GLY A 341 -14.24 16.52 1.11
N GLN A 342 -13.27 17.33 0.69
CA GLN A 342 -13.51 18.53 -0.11
C GLN A 342 -12.27 18.90 -0.95
N PRO A 343 -12.45 19.49 -2.15
CA PRO A 343 -11.33 19.95 -2.96
C PRO A 343 -10.75 21.22 -2.36
N GLY A 344 -9.42 21.33 -2.38
CA GLY A 344 -8.69 22.52 -1.94
C GLY A 344 -8.55 23.58 -3.03
N CYS A 345 -9.10 23.38 -4.22
CA CYS A 345 -8.94 24.29 -5.35
C CYS A 345 -9.72 25.60 -5.18
N THR A 346 -9.16 26.71 -5.69
CA THR A 346 -9.81 28.02 -5.76
C THR A 346 -10.97 28.01 -6.77
N ALA A 347 -11.88 29.00 -6.69
CA ALA A 347 -12.96 29.16 -7.68
C ALA A 347 -12.46 29.32 -9.13
N SER A 348 -11.24 29.86 -9.31
CA SER A 348 -10.57 29.99 -10.60
C SER A 348 -10.05 28.65 -11.13
N GLU A 349 -9.38 27.85 -10.28
CA GLU A 349 -8.94 26.48 -10.64
C GLU A 349 -10.16 25.59 -10.91
N ALA A 350 -11.17 25.65 -10.05
CA ALA A 350 -12.45 24.99 -10.25
C ALA A 350 -13.06 25.39 -11.60
N SER A 351 -12.82 26.61 -12.09
CA SER A 351 -13.37 27.06 -13.37
C SER A 351 -12.78 26.42 -14.62
N ARG A 352 -11.59 25.82 -14.52
CA ARG A 352 -10.93 25.13 -15.64
C ARG A 352 -11.35 23.67 -15.79
N GLY A 353 -11.89 23.04 -14.74
CA GLY A 353 -12.44 21.67 -14.73
C GLY A 353 -13.91 21.61 -14.28
N LYS A 354 -14.65 22.70 -14.51
CA LYS A 354 -15.85 23.12 -13.75
C LYS A 354 -17.04 22.18 -13.83
N GLU A 355 -17.24 21.49 -14.94
CA GLU A 355 -18.37 20.59 -15.10
C GLU A 355 -18.09 19.25 -14.44
N TRP A 356 -16.87 18.73 -14.60
CA TRP A 356 -16.49 17.43 -14.07
C TRP A 356 -16.33 17.43 -12.56
N ILE A 357 -15.60 18.41 -12.01
CA ILE A 357 -15.45 18.52 -10.55
C ILE A 357 -16.83 18.74 -9.92
N ARG A 358 -17.70 19.58 -10.48
CA ARG A 358 -19.05 19.75 -9.92
C ARG A 358 -19.95 18.53 -10.08
N ALA A 359 -19.90 17.86 -11.23
CA ALA A 359 -20.71 16.69 -11.49
C ALA A 359 -20.29 15.51 -10.59
N ILE A 360 -18.99 15.29 -10.45
CA ILE A 360 -18.43 14.19 -9.66
C ILE A 360 -18.57 14.45 -8.15
N LEU A 361 -18.36 15.70 -7.71
CA LEU A 361 -18.42 16.04 -6.28
C LEU A 361 -19.84 16.32 -5.79
N GLY A 362 -20.82 16.36 -6.70
CA GLY A 362 -22.18 16.78 -6.43
C GLY A 362 -22.28 18.25 -5.98
N PRO A 363 -23.49 18.81 -5.86
CA PRO A 363 -23.66 19.94 -4.95
C PRO A 363 -23.22 19.45 -3.58
N SER A 364 -22.14 20.02 -3.02
CA SER A 364 -21.76 19.76 -1.63
C SER A 364 -23.04 19.89 -0.82
N GLU A 365 -23.56 18.78 -0.31
CA GLU A 365 -24.66 18.80 0.64
C GLU A 365 -24.14 19.69 1.76
N ARG A 366 -24.58 20.95 1.78
CA ARG A 366 -24.29 21.83 2.89
C ARG A 366 -24.78 21.05 4.09
N PRO A 367 -23.93 20.79 5.11
CA PRO A 367 -24.40 20.13 6.31
C PRO A 367 -25.65 20.89 6.73
N GLU A 368 -26.80 20.22 6.71
CA GLU A 368 -28.09 20.82 7.06
C GLU A 368 -27.82 21.65 8.32
N GLU A 369 -28.05 22.96 8.23
CA GLU A 369 -27.91 23.85 9.38
C GLU A 369 -28.75 23.20 10.48
N ALA A 370 -28.06 22.71 11.52
CA ALA A 370 -28.72 22.08 12.64
C ALA A 370 -29.79 23.06 13.12
N PRO A 371 -31.07 22.63 13.22
CA PRO A 371 -32.15 23.53 13.56
C PRO A 371 -31.80 24.27 14.86
N ALA A 372 -31.89 25.60 14.77
CA ALA A 372 -31.44 26.56 15.78
C ALA A 372 -32.08 26.37 17.16
#